data_AF-A0A453H7G0-F1
#
_entry.id   AF-A0A453H7G0-F1
#
_cell.length_a   1.000
_cell.length_b   1.000
_cell.length_c   1.000
_cell.angle_alpha   90.00
_cell.angle_beta   90.00
_cell.angle_gamma   90.00
#
_symmetry.space_group_name_H-M   'P 1'
#
loop_
_entity.id
_entity.type
_entity.pdbx_description
1 polymer ?
#
loop_
_entity_poly.entity_id
_entity_poly.type
_entity_poly.pdbx_seq_one_letter_code
_entity_poly.pdbx_strand_id
1 'polypeptide(L)'
;MEEKVREMVEMKQRSLAEDSQKTLEALKDRERALQDQLRQATESVKNMQKLHESAQSQLFELRTQSEEDRTAKEAEVSLLMDEVERAQSRLVSLEREKGDLRSQLQTTNEDTSNNSDYMDPSDILESSLNAKEKIISELNAELRNIESTLSSEKEMHVNEVKKLTALLSEKETAITELKKELQERPTTRLVDDLKKKVQILQAVGYNSIEAEDWELATNGEEMSKLEALLLDKNRKMEHELTQLKVKISEKSSLLEEAEKKIAELTSKVEEQQKLILKLEDDILKGCSSTDRRSSLLNGWDLQEIGSNEVSEGTDPRNSSPDQDQSSMLKVICNQRDRFRTRLRETEEELRRLKEKYEMLAVELEKTKADNVQLYGKIRYVQDYSHEKIVSRGPKKV
;
A
#
# COMPACT_ATOMS: atom_id res chain seq x y z
N MET A 1 44.86 45.08 11.62
CA MET A 1 45.05 44.53 10.26
C MET A 1 45.40 43.06 10.33
N GLU A 2 46.42 42.68 11.10
CA GLU A 2 46.84 41.27 11.28
C GLU A 2 45.78 40.35 11.88
N GLU A 3 45.01 40.83 12.87
CA GLU A 3 43.94 40.05 13.52
C GLU A 3 42.80 39.70 12.54
N LYS A 4 42.37 40.67 11.71
CA LYS A 4 41.38 40.44 10.66
C LYS A 4 41.85 39.45 9.59
N VAL A 5 43.14 39.47 9.24
CA VAL A 5 43.74 38.50 8.31
C VAL A 5 43.75 37.11 8.95
N ARG A 6 44.06 37.00 10.25
CA ARG A 6 44.03 35.74 10.99
C ARG A 6 42.63 35.15 11.06
N GLU A 7 41.62 35.95 11.40
CA GLU A 7 40.21 35.54 11.40
C GLU A 7 39.74 35.08 10.02
N MET A 8 40.16 35.76 8.94
CA MET A 8 39.82 35.37 7.57
C MET A 8 40.45 34.04 7.17
N VAL A 9 41.69 33.77 7.59
CA VAL A 9 42.36 32.49 7.37
C VAL A 9 41.68 31.37 8.17
N GLU A 10 41.32 31.62 9.43
CA GLU A 10 40.59 30.64 10.25
C GLU A 10 39.21 30.32 9.69
N MET A 11 38.45 31.34 9.24
CA MET A 11 37.17 31.12 8.58
C MET A 11 37.33 30.31 7.30
N LYS A 12 38.35 30.60 6.48
CA LYS A 12 38.62 29.84 5.26
C LYS A 12 39.08 28.40 5.54
N GLN A 13 39.83 28.18 6.62
CA GLN A 13 40.21 26.84 7.08
C GLN A 13 38.98 26.06 7.55
N ARG A 14 38.08 26.69 8.31
CA ARG A 14 36.82 26.07 8.73
C ARG A 14 35.91 25.76 7.55
N SER A 15 35.75 26.68 6.60
CA SER A 15 34.93 26.43 5.40
C SER A 15 35.50 25.28 4.55
N LEU A 16 36.83 25.24 4.36
CA LEU A 16 37.49 24.13 3.66
C LEU A 16 37.31 22.79 4.41
N ALA A 17 37.38 22.81 5.74
CA ALA A 17 37.12 21.62 6.55
C ALA A 17 35.67 21.15 6.41
N GLU A 18 34.69 22.05 6.49
CA GLU A 18 33.27 21.75 6.28
C GLU A 18 32.98 21.21 4.88
N ASP A 19 33.55 21.81 3.83
CA ASP A 19 33.40 21.33 2.45
C ASP A 19 34.05 19.95 2.28
N SER A 20 35.23 19.74 2.86
CA SER A 20 35.88 18.43 2.86
C SER A 20 35.05 17.37 3.60
N GLN A 21 34.42 17.72 4.72
CA GLN A 21 33.51 16.83 5.46
C GLN A 21 32.26 16.49 4.64
N LYS A 22 31.59 17.48 4.03
CA LYS A 22 30.41 17.26 3.18
C LYS A 22 30.74 16.35 2.00
N THR A 23 31.88 16.54 1.34
CA THR A 23 32.30 15.66 0.24
C THR A 23 32.57 14.23 0.73
N LEU A 24 33.15 14.07 1.91
CA LEU A 24 33.42 12.76 2.51
C LEU A 24 32.12 12.05 2.91
N GLU A 25 31.14 12.77 3.45
CA GLU A 25 29.80 12.25 3.74
C GLU A 25 29.07 11.82 2.46
N ALA A 26 29.07 12.66 1.41
CA ALA A 26 28.48 12.32 0.12
C ALA A 26 29.12 11.09 -0.53
N LEU A 27 30.45 10.93 -0.41
CA LEU A 27 31.16 9.75 -0.89
C LEU A 27 30.79 8.50 -0.08
N LYS A 28 30.64 8.61 1.24
CA LYS A 28 30.18 7.50 2.10
C LYS A 28 28.76 7.07 1.77
N ASP A 29 27.86 8.00 1.53
CA ASP A 29 26.47 7.68 1.17
C ASP A 29 26.40 7.02 -0.20
N ARG A 30 27.20 7.50 -1.17
CA ARG A 30 27.36 6.83 -2.46
C ARG A 30 27.94 5.42 -2.32
N GLU A 31 28.94 5.23 -1.46
CA GLU A 31 29.53 3.92 -1.20
C GLU A 31 28.49 2.95 -0.61
N ARG A 32 27.69 3.39 0.36
CA ARG A 32 26.59 2.60 0.93
C ARG A 32 25.56 2.21 -0.13
N ALA A 33 25.12 3.17 -0.95
CA ALA A 33 24.17 2.89 -2.03
C ALA A 33 24.72 1.85 -3.04
N LEU A 34 26.01 1.94 -3.38
CA LEU A 34 26.66 0.94 -4.25
C LEU A 34 26.79 -0.43 -3.57
N GLN A 35 27.07 -0.47 -2.27
CA GLN A 35 27.12 -1.71 -1.49
C GLN A 35 25.73 -2.37 -1.43
N ASP A 36 24.66 -1.59 -1.23
CA ASP A 36 23.29 -2.10 -1.22
C ASP A 36 22.86 -2.62 -2.60
N GLN A 37 23.20 -1.90 -3.68
CA GLN A 37 22.98 -2.39 -5.05
C GLN A 37 23.75 -3.68 -5.33
N LEU A 38 25.01 -3.78 -4.89
CA LEU A 38 25.79 -5.00 -5.03
C LEU A 38 25.17 -6.15 -4.25
N ARG A 39 24.71 -5.90 -3.02
CA ARG A 39 24.02 -6.92 -2.20
C ARG A 39 22.75 -7.39 -2.90
N GLN A 40 21.91 -6.48 -3.38
CA GLN A 40 20.68 -6.84 -4.11
C GLN A 40 20.98 -7.63 -5.38
N ALA A 41 21.99 -7.23 -6.16
CA ALA A 41 22.42 -7.96 -7.34
C ALA A 41 22.91 -9.38 -6.98
N THR A 42 23.74 -9.52 -5.95
CA THR A 42 24.23 -10.85 -5.51
C THR A 42 23.10 -11.75 -4.98
N GLU A 43 22.14 -11.19 -4.24
CA GLU A 43 20.94 -11.93 -3.79
C GLU A 43 20.08 -12.37 -4.98
N SER A 44 19.89 -11.51 -5.98
CA SER A 44 19.15 -11.87 -7.19
C SER A 44 19.82 -13.01 -7.98
N VAL A 45 21.15 -12.97 -8.11
CA VAL A 45 21.92 -14.03 -8.76
C VAL A 45 21.82 -15.33 -7.98
N LYS A 46 21.92 -15.28 -6.64
CA LYS A 46 21.75 -16.46 -5.79
C LYS A 46 20.36 -17.07 -5.89
N ASN A 47 19.32 -16.23 -5.99
CA ASN A 47 17.94 -16.71 -6.19
C ASN A 47 17.77 -17.36 -7.58
N MET A 48 18.34 -16.75 -8.62
CA MET A 48 18.36 -17.35 -9.97
C MET A 48 19.11 -18.67 -10.01
N GLN A 49 20.24 -18.79 -9.31
CA GLN A 49 20.99 -20.05 -9.19
C GLN A 49 20.14 -21.15 -8.51
N LYS A 50 19.48 -20.84 -7.39
CA LYS A 50 18.59 -21.80 -6.73
C LYS A 50 17.43 -22.24 -7.62
N LEU A 51 16.82 -21.31 -8.36
CA LEU A 51 15.75 -21.62 -9.31
C LEU A 51 16.27 -22.50 -10.45
N HIS A 52 17.46 -22.21 -10.96
CA HIS A 52 18.11 -23.03 -11.99
C HIS A 52 18.43 -24.44 -11.47
N GLU A 53 19.00 -24.58 -10.26
CA GLU A 53 19.25 -25.87 -9.62
C GLU A 53 17.95 -26.67 -9.44
N SER A 54 16.88 -26.03 -8.96
CA SER A 54 15.58 -26.67 -8.81
C SER A 54 14.98 -27.10 -10.15
N ALA A 55 15.07 -26.27 -11.18
CA ALA A 55 14.57 -26.60 -12.51
C ALA A 55 15.40 -27.73 -13.14
N GLN A 56 16.71 -27.73 -12.93
CA GLN A 56 17.60 -28.79 -13.40
C GLN A 56 17.30 -30.14 -12.72
N SER A 57 17.03 -30.15 -11.41
CA SER A 57 16.59 -31.34 -10.70
C SER A 57 15.27 -31.89 -11.24
N GLN A 58 14.28 -31.02 -11.48
CA GLN A 58 12.99 -31.42 -12.08
C GLN A 58 13.17 -32.00 -13.49
N LEU A 59 14.04 -31.40 -14.31
CA LEU A 59 14.36 -31.93 -15.64
C LEU A 59 15.03 -33.29 -15.57
N PHE A 60 15.91 -33.51 -14.59
CA PHE A 60 16.55 -34.81 -14.37
C PHE A 60 15.53 -35.86 -13.93
N GLU A 61 14.63 -35.53 -12.99
CA GLU A 61 13.55 -36.42 -12.54
C GLU A 61 12.62 -36.82 -13.69
N LEU A 62 12.17 -35.85 -14.49
CA LEU A 62 11.32 -36.13 -15.67
C LEU A 62 12.03 -36.99 -16.70
N ARG A 63 13.33 -36.76 -16.91
CA ARG A 63 14.13 -37.59 -17.82
C ARG A 63 14.24 -39.03 -17.30
N THR A 64 14.51 -39.22 -16.01
CA THR A 64 14.58 -40.54 -15.39
C THR A 64 13.24 -41.27 -15.51
N GLN A 65 12.12 -40.60 -15.18
CA GLN A 65 10.78 -41.17 -15.35
C GLN A 65 10.49 -41.55 -16.80
N SER A 66 10.86 -40.69 -17.76
CA SER A 66 10.68 -41.01 -19.18
C SER A 66 11.56 -42.17 -19.63
N GLU A 67 12.77 -42.32 -19.09
CA GLU A 67 13.65 -43.46 -19.38
C GLU A 67 13.11 -44.76 -18.77
N GLU A 68 12.56 -44.71 -17.54
CA GLU A 68 11.87 -45.82 -16.88
C GLU A 68 10.59 -46.24 -17.62
N ASP A 69 9.76 -45.28 -18.05
CA ASP A 69 8.56 -45.57 -18.84
C ASP A 69 8.92 -46.20 -20.19
N ARG A 70 10.02 -45.75 -20.80
CA ARG A 70 10.51 -46.32 -22.06
C ARG A 70 10.97 -47.76 -21.85
N THR A 71 11.75 -48.06 -20.80
CA THR A 71 12.21 -49.42 -20.52
C THR A 71 11.05 -50.35 -20.14
N ALA A 72 10.06 -49.85 -19.39
CA ALA A 72 8.85 -50.60 -19.08
C ALA A 72 8.05 -50.96 -20.35
N LYS A 73 7.87 -50.00 -21.26
CA LYS A 73 7.20 -50.25 -22.56
C LYS A 73 7.99 -51.20 -23.45
N GLU A 74 9.32 -51.10 -23.47
CA GLU A 74 10.18 -52.05 -24.19
C GLU A 74 10.03 -53.47 -23.65
N ALA A 75 9.94 -53.63 -22.32
CA ALA A 75 9.69 -54.92 -21.69
C ALA A 75 8.28 -55.46 -22.02
N GLU A 76 7.25 -54.61 -21.99
CA GLU A 76 5.88 -54.98 -22.38
C GLU A 76 5.83 -55.46 -23.83
N VAL A 77 6.47 -54.74 -24.75
CA VAL A 77 6.55 -55.14 -26.17
C VAL A 77 7.27 -56.48 -26.31
N SER A 78 8.37 -56.71 -25.58
CA SER A 78 9.06 -58.00 -25.61
C SER A 78 8.18 -59.15 -25.12
N LEU A 79 7.42 -58.96 -24.04
CA LEU A 79 6.50 -59.98 -23.53
C LEU A 79 5.36 -60.28 -24.52
N LEU A 80 4.81 -59.25 -25.16
CA LEU A 80 3.80 -59.41 -26.21
C LEU A 80 4.36 -60.13 -27.44
N MET A 81 5.61 -59.83 -27.83
CA MET A 81 6.30 -60.58 -28.89
C MET A 81 6.43 -62.06 -28.52
N ASP A 82 6.87 -62.38 -27.31
CA ASP A 82 6.99 -63.76 -26.83
C ASP A 82 5.62 -64.48 -26.79
N GLU A 83 4.56 -63.78 -26.42
CA GLU A 83 3.18 -64.32 -26.43
C GLU A 83 2.69 -64.59 -27.85
N VAL A 84 2.99 -63.70 -28.80
CA VAL A 84 2.69 -63.90 -30.21
C VAL A 84 3.47 -65.10 -30.76
N GLU A 85 4.76 -65.23 -30.46
CA GLU A 85 5.57 -66.38 -30.89
C GLU A 85 5.06 -67.70 -30.29
N ARG A 86 4.66 -67.70 -29.01
CA ARG A 86 4.04 -68.86 -28.36
C ARG A 86 2.70 -69.21 -29.01
N ALA A 87 1.85 -68.23 -29.30
CA ALA A 87 0.58 -68.43 -29.97
C ALA A 87 0.76 -68.96 -31.40
N GLN A 88 1.71 -68.42 -32.16
CA GLN A 88 2.07 -68.90 -33.50
C GLN A 88 2.60 -70.34 -33.45
N SER A 89 3.48 -70.66 -32.49
CA SER A 89 4.00 -72.03 -32.31
C SER A 89 2.87 -73.04 -32.03
N ARG A 90 1.92 -72.66 -31.18
CA ARG A 90 0.73 -73.47 -30.89
C ARG A 90 -0.22 -73.59 -32.08
N LEU A 91 -0.36 -72.54 -32.87
CA LEU A 91 -1.17 -72.56 -34.09
C LEU A 91 -0.57 -73.55 -35.09
N VAL A 92 0.75 -73.49 -35.31
CA VAL A 92 1.46 -74.43 -36.19
C VAL A 92 1.36 -75.88 -35.69
N SER A 93 1.43 -76.13 -34.38
CA SER A 93 1.25 -77.49 -33.85
C SER A 93 -0.17 -78.01 -34.07
N LEU A 94 -1.19 -77.17 -33.83
CA LEU A 94 -2.59 -77.53 -34.09
C LEU A 94 -2.88 -77.73 -35.59
N GLU A 95 -2.25 -76.96 -36.47
CA GLU A 95 -2.34 -77.17 -37.92
C GLU A 95 -1.74 -78.51 -38.37
N ARG A 96 -0.60 -78.90 -37.77
CA ARG A 96 -0.01 -80.23 -38.00
C ARG A 96 -0.92 -81.35 -37.49
N GLU A 97 -1.38 -81.27 -36.25
CA GLU A 97 -2.30 -82.25 -35.67
C GLU A 97 -3.60 -82.37 -36.49
N LYS A 98 -4.15 -81.25 -36.98
CA LYS A 98 -5.31 -81.26 -37.88
C LYS A 98 -5.00 -81.94 -39.22
N GLY A 99 -3.79 -81.78 -39.75
CA GLY A 99 -3.32 -82.48 -40.94
C GLY A 99 -3.22 -83.99 -40.70
N ASP A 100 -2.64 -84.39 -39.57
CA ASP A 100 -2.48 -85.79 -39.17
C ASP A 100 -3.83 -86.47 -38.88
N LEU A 101 -4.75 -85.78 -38.22
CA LEU A 101 -6.11 -86.27 -38.01
C LEU A 101 -6.87 -86.43 -39.33
N ARG A 102 -6.68 -85.51 -40.30
CA ARG A 102 -7.28 -85.63 -41.63
C ARG A 102 -6.71 -86.82 -42.40
N SER A 103 -5.40 -87.06 -42.34
CA SER A 103 -4.79 -88.22 -43.00
C SER A 103 -5.24 -89.53 -42.34
N GLN A 104 -5.28 -89.60 -41.00
CA GLN A 104 -5.84 -90.74 -40.28
C GLN A 104 -7.32 -91.00 -40.62
N LEU A 105 -8.14 -89.95 -40.76
CA LEU A 105 -9.54 -90.11 -41.18
C LEU A 105 -9.64 -90.67 -42.60
N GLN A 106 -8.73 -90.29 -43.49
CA GLN A 106 -8.70 -90.81 -44.86
C GLN A 106 -8.24 -92.28 -44.89
N THR A 107 -7.18 -92.64 -44.16
CA THR A 107 -6.70 -94.03 -44.09
C THR A 107 -7.70 -94.93 -43.38
N THR A 108 -8.29 -94.48 -42.26
CA THR A 108 -9.35 -95.25 -41.60
C THR A 108 -10.59 -95.39 -42.48
N ASN A 109 -11.00 -94.37 -43.24
CA ASN A 109 -12.09 -94.51 -44.20
C ASN A 109 -11.77 -95.52 -45.34
N GLU A 110 -10.51 -95.64 -45.75
CA GLU A 110 -10.04 -96.66 -46.71
C GLU A 110 -9.92 -98.06 -46.06
N ASP A 111 -9.47 -98.15 -44.81
CA ASP A 111 -9.30 -99.40 -44.05
C ASP A 111 -10.62 -99.98 -43.52
N THR A 112 -11.61 -99.13 -43.18
CA THR A 112 -12.96 -99.56 -42.78
C THR A 112 -13.72 -100.20 -43.94
N SER A 113 -13.27 -99.97 -45.19
CA SER A 113 -13.81 -100.65 -46.36
C SER A 113 -13.24 -102.05 -46.58
N ASN A 114 -12.15 -102.44 -45.89
CA ASN A 114 -11.41 -103.68 -46.16
C ASN A 114 -11.24 -104.63 -44.97
N ASN A 115 -11.47 -104.21 -43.72
CA ASN A 115 -11.33 -105.08 -42.55
C ASN A 115 -12.60 -105.08 -41.69
N SER A 116 -13.63 -105.77 -42.18
CA SER A 116 -14.72 -106.30 -41.36
C SER A 116 -14.41 -107.76 -41.07
N ASP A 117 -13.54 -108.04 -40.10
CA ASP A 117 -13.38 -109.42 -39.63
C ASP A 117 -13.21 -109.50 -38.11
N TYR A 118 -14.20 -110.16 -37.50
CA TYR A 118 -14.16 -110.95 -36.28
C TYR A 118 -13.49 -110.36 -35.03
N MET A 119 -14.23 -109.49 -34.34
CA MET A 119 -14.16 -109.36 -32.88
C MET A 119 -15.59 -109.37 -32.33
N ASP A 120 -15.83 -110.08 -31.21
CA ASP A 120 -17.16 -110.17 -30.59
C ASP A 120 -17.67 -108.75 -30.29
N PRO A 121 -18.80 -108.30 -30.89
CA PRO A 121 -19.27 -106.92 -30.77
C PRO A 121 -19.38 -106.43 -29.32
N SER A 122 -19.62 -107.34 -28.38
CA SER A 122 -19.80 -107.03 -26.96
C SER A 122 -18.52 -106.50 -26.30
N ASP A 123 -17.36 -107.12 -26.53
CA ASP A 123 -16.09 -106.74 -25.86
C ASP A 123 -15.52 -105.42 -26.39
N ILE A 124 -15.74 -105.15 -27.69
CA ILE A 124 -15.38 -103.88 -28.32
C ILE A 124 -16.26 -102.76 -27.77
N LEU A 125 -17.57 -103.02 -27.63
CA LEU A 125 -18.52 -102.06 -27.05
C LEU A 125 -18.20 -101.77 -25.58
N GLU A 126 -17.83 -102.77 -24.78
CA GLU A 126 -17.47 -102.60 -23.37
C GLU A 126 -16.16 -101.83 -23.21
N SER A 127 -15.13 -102.16 -24.00
CA SER A 127 -13.88 -101.40 -24.02
C SER A 127 -14.09 -99.96 -24.50
N SER A 128 -14.96 -99.74 -25.50
CA SER A 128 -15.34 -98.41 -25.98
C SER A 128 -16.12 -97.61 -24.93
N LEU A 129 -17.01 -98.26 -24.19
CA LEU A 129 -17.79 -97.65 -23.12
C LEU A 129 -16.88 -97.21 -21.98
N ASN A 130 -15.96 -98.08 -21.54
CA ASN A 130 -14.97 -97.76 -20.51
C ASN A 130 -14.03 -96.61 -20.93
N ALA A 131 -13.63 -96.56 -22.20
CA ALA A 131 -12.85 -95.45 -22.73
C ALA A 131 -13.64 -94.13 -22.73
N LYS A 132 -14.93 -94.18 -23.12
CA LYS A 132 -15.82 -93.01 -23.08
C LYS A 132 -16.09 -92.55 -21.65
N GLU A 133 -16.29 -93.46 -20.69
CA GLU A 133 -16.46 -93.09 -19.28
C GLU A 133 -15.21 -92.44 -18.69
N LYS A 134 -14.01 -92.94 -19.03
CA LYS A 134 -12.75 -92.27 -18.65
C LYS A 134 -12.67 -90.86 -19.22
N ILE A 135 -12.93 -90.69 -20.52
CA ILE A 135 -12.93 -89.36 -21.16
C ILE A 135 -13.97 -88.44 -20.52
N ILE A 136 -15.18 -88.95 -20.21
CA ILE A 136 -16.21 -88.17 -19.51
C ILE A 136 -15.73 -87.75 -18.12
N SER A 137 -15.05 -88.64 -17.39
CA SER A 137 -14.51 -88.31 -16.06
C SER A 137 -13.39 -87.27 -16.13
N GLU A 138 -12.51 -87.36 -17.13
CA GLU A 138 -11.44 -86.41 -17.40
C GLU A 138 -12.01 -85.04 -17.79
N LEU A 139 -12.95 -84.99 -18.73
CA LEU A 139 -13.64 -83.76 -19.12
C LEU A 139 -14.42 -83.12 -17.96
N ASN A 140 -15.05 -83.92 -17.10
CA ASN A 140 -15.72 -83.40 -15.91
C ASN A 140 -14.73 -82.85 -14.88
N ALA A 141 -13.55 -83.45 -14.73
CA ALA A 141 -12.50 -82.93 -13.86
C ALA A 141 -11.91 -81.63 -14.42
N GLU A 142 -11.69 -81.56 -15.74
CA GLU A 142 -11.26 -80.33 -16.43
C GLU A 142 -12.32 -79.23 -16.31
N LEU A 143 -13.60 -79.54 -16.51
CA LEU A 143 -14.70 -78.58 -16.33
C LEU A 143 -14.71 -78.02 -14.91
N ARG A 144 -14.64 -78.88 -13.88
CA ARG A 144 -14.58 -78.43 -12.49
C ARG A 144 -13.36 -77.58 -12.20
N ASN A 145 -12.21 -77.91 -12.80
CA ASN A 145 -10.99 -77.12 -12.65
C ASN A 145 -11.16 -75.73 -13.27
N ILE A 146 -11.68 -75.66 -14.51
CA ILE A 146 -11.96 -74.40 -15.22
C ILE A 146 -13.02 -73.57 -14.47
N GLU A 147 -14.07 -74.19 -13.94
CA GLU A 147 -15.09 -73.52 -13.13
C GLU A 147 -14.49 -72.93 -11.84
N SER A 148 -13.59 -73.69 -11.19
CA SER A 148 -12.87 -73.24 -9.99
C SER A 148 -11.93 -72.08 -10.29
N THR A 149 -11.12 -72.16 -11.36
CA THR A 149 -10.21 -71.07 -11.76
C THR A 149 -11.00 -69.83 -12.17
N LEU A 150 -12.09 -69.99 -12.93
CA LEU A 150 -12.98 -68.89 -13.31
C LEU A 150 -13.64 -68.25 -12.10
N SER A 151 -14.05 -69.03 -11.09
CA SER A 151 -14.62 -68.51 -9.85
C SER A 151 -13.57 -67.71 -9.06
N SER A 152 -12.34 -68.22 -8.97
CA SER A 152 -11.23 -67.54 -8.29
C SER A 152 -10.85 -66.23 -8.99
N GLU A 153 -10.74 -66.23 -10.32
CA GLU A 153 -10.47 -65.01 -11.11
C GLU A 153 -11.59 -63.97 -10.94
N LYS A 154 -12.86 -64.39 -10.98
CA LYS A 154 -14.00 -63.50 -10.72
C LYS A 154 -13.91 -62.87 -9.33
N GLU A 155 -13.57 -63.65 -8.31
CA GLU A 155 -13.40 -63.14 -6.95
C GLU A 155 -12.23 -62.14 -6.86
N MET A 156 -11.10 -62.42 -7.50
CA MET A 156 -9.98 -61.49 -7.59
C MET A 156 -10.38 -60.18 -8.27
N HIS A 157 -11.08 -60.24 -9.40
CA HIS A 157 -11.56 -59.04 -10.09
C HIS A 157 -12.58 -58.25 -9.25
N VAL A 158 -13.50 -58.91 -8.56
CA VAL A 158 -14.44 -58.23 -7.65
C VAL A 158 -13.68 -57.53 -6.51
N ASN A 159 -12.67 -58.16 -5.95
CA ASN A 159 -11.85 -57.56 -4.90
C ASN A 159 -11.02 -56.38 -5.43
N GLU A 160 -10.51 -56.47 -6.65
CA GLU A 160 -9.78 -55.37 -7.28
C GLU A 160 -10.69 -54.19 -7.61
N VAL A 161 -11.88 -54.45 -8.16
CA VAL A 161 -12.91 -53.42 -8.37
C VAL A 161 -13.25 -52.74 -7.05
N LYS A 162 -13.45 -53.49 -5.95
CA LYS A 162 -13.70 -52.91 -4.62
C LYS A 162 -12.55 -52.00 -4.17
N LYS A 163 -11.30 -52.43 -4.31
CA LYS A 163 -10.12 -51.61 -3.95
C LYS A 163 -10.06 -50.33 -4.78
N LEU A 164 -10.22 -50.45 -6.10
CA LEU A 164 -10.21 -49.30 -7.00
C LEU A 164 -11.36 -48.33 -6.70
N THR A 165 -12.56 -48.83 -6.40
CA THR A 165 -13.70 -47.96 -6.00
C THR A 165 -13.45 -47.25 -4.67
N ALA A 166 -12.80 -47.89 -3.70
CA ALA A 166 -12.44 -47.27 -2.42
C ALA A 166 -11.34 -46.21 -2.59
N LEU A 167 -10.34 -46.48 -3.43
CA LEU A 167 -9.30 -45.49 -3.75
C LEU A 167 -9.89 -44.30 -4.51
N LEU A 168 -10.83 -44.55 -5.42
CA LEU A 168 -11.51 -43.50 -6.18
C LEU A 168 -12.35 -42.60 -5.26
N SER A 169 -13.10 -43.18 -4.31
CA SER A 169 -13.87 -42.39 -3.34
C SER A 169 -12.96 -41.58 -2.41
N GLU A 170 -11.82 -42.12 -1.97
CA GLU A 170 -10.82 -41.39 -1.17
C GLU A 170 -10.23 -40.20 -1.94
N LYS A 171 -9.90 -40.39 -3.23
CA LYS A 171 -9.41 -39.29 -4.08
C LYS A 171 -10.50 -38.25 -4.34
N GLU A 172 -11.75 -38.66 -4.52
CA GLU A 172 -12.87 -37.73 -4.65
C GLU A 172 -13.03 -36.88 -3.38
N THR A 173 -12.98 -37.48 -2.18
CA THR A 173 -13.05 -36.73 -0.92
C THR A 173 -11.89 -35.75 -0.79
N ALA A 174 -10.66 -36.17 -1.07
CA ALA A 174 -9.48 -35.31 -1.02
C ALA A 174 -9.58 -34.13 -2.02
N ILE A 175 -10.10 -34.37 -3.24
CA ILE A 175 -10.33 -33.30 -4.22
C ILE A 175 -11.39 -32.31 -3.71
N THR A 176 -12.46 -32.79 -3.07
CA THR A 176 -13.48 -31.89 -2.52
C THR A 176 -12.95 -31.04 -1.37
N GLU A 177 -12.10 -31.60 -0.51
CA GLU A 177 -11.44 -30.88 0.59
C GLU A 177 -10.46 -29.84 0.04
N LEU A 178 -9.59 -30.21 -0.91
CA LEU A 178 -8.66 -29.27 -1.55
C LEU A 178 -9.39 -28.15 -2.29
N LYS A 179 -10.53 -28.43 -2.93
CA LYS A 179 -11.38 -27.39 -3.55
C LYS A 179 -11.96 -26.44 -2.51
N LYS A 180 -12.40 -26.96 -1.37
CA LYS A 180 -12.89 -26.14 -0.25
C LYS A 180 -11.78 -25.26 0.31
N GLU A 181 -10.60 -25.82 0.57
CA GLU A 181 -9.43 -25.05 1.01
C GLU A 181 -9.04 -23.98 -0.01
N LEU A 182 -9.10 -24.29 -1.30
CA LEU A 182 -8.81 -23.33 -2.37
C LEU A 182 -9.83 -22.18 -2.40
N GLN A 183 -11.10 -22.45 -2.10
CA GLN A 183 -12.14 -21.43 -1.99
C GLN A 183 -12.01 -20.58 -0.72
N GLU A 184 -11.54 -21.17 0.39
CA GLU A 184 -11.30 -20.46 1.65
C GLU A 184 -10.05 -19.57 1.60
N ARG A 185 -9.10 -19.85 0.69
CA ARG A 185 -7.91 -19.02 0.53
C ARG A 185 -8.28 -17.59 0.09
N PRO A 186 -7.68 -16.56 0.72
CA PRO A 186 -7.88 -15.18 0.32
C PRO A 186 -7.55 -14.99 -1.16
N THR A 187 -8.49 -14.41 -1.91
CA THR A 187 -8.28 -14.09 -3.32
C THR A 187 -7.09 -13.15 -3.49
N THR A 188 -6.33 -13.28 -4.58
CA THR A 188 -5.17 -12.42 -4.88
C THR A 188 -5.52 -10.93 -4.77
N ARG A 189 -6.72 -10.55 -5.24
CA ARG A 189 -7.26 -9.19 -5.09
C ARG A 189 -7.37 -8.74 -3.63
N LEU A 190 -7.88 -9.59 -2.74
CA LEU A 190 -8.00 -9.26 -1.32
C LEU A 190 -6.62 -9.10 -0.66
N VAL A 191 -5.66 -9.95 -1.03
CA VAL A 191 -4.27 -9.84 -0.56
C VAL A 191 -3.63 -8.54 -1.07
N ASP A 192 -3.84 -8.19 -2.32
CA ASP A 192 -3.32 -6.95 -2.92
C ASP A 192 -3.98 -5.71 -2.29
N ASP A 193 -5.30 -5.76 -2.02
CA ASP A 193 -6.03 -4.70 -1.32
C ASP A 193 -5.55 -4.54 0.12
N LEU A 194 -5.29 -5.65 0.83
CA LEU A 194 -4.72 -5.61 2.18
C LEU A 194 -3.29 -5.07 2.18
N LYS A 195 -2.45 -5.45 1.21
CA LYS A 195 -1.09 -4.89 1.05
C LYS A 195 -1.14 -3.39 0.80
N LYS A 196 -2.04 -2.92 -0.08
CA LYS A 196 -2.26 -1.49 -0.32
C LYS A 196 -2.71 -0.79 0.97
N LYS A 197 -3.68 -1.34 1.70
CA LYS A 197 -4.12 -0.79 3.01
C LYS A 197 -2.97 -0.68 4.01
N VAL A 198 -2.12 -1.71 4.10
CA VAL A 198 -0.95 -1.69 4.99
C VAL A 198 0.07 -0.64 4.54
N GLN A 199 0.35 -0.54 3.24
CA GLN A 199 1.25 0.50 2.70
C GLN A 199 0.73 1.90 2.99
N ILE A 200 -0.57 2.16 2.78
CA ILE A 200 -1.21 3.45 3.08
C ILE A 200 -1.14 3.74 4.58
N LEU A 201 -1.45 2.76 5.43
CA LEU A 201 -1.36 2.93 6.89
C LEU A 201 0.07 3.19 7.35
N GLN A 202 1.06 2.51 6.77
CA GLN A 202 2.46 2.75 7.07
C GLN A 202 2.86 4.17 6.65
N ALA A 203 2.39 4.61 5.49
CA ALA A 203 2.76 5.89 4.93
C ALA A 203 2.07 7.06 5.67
N VAL A 204 0.80 6.90 6.06
CA VAL A 204 0.05 7.86 6.90
C VAL A 204 0.54 7.86 8.35
N GLY A 205 0.90 6.69 8.90
CA GLY A 205 1.29 6.53 10.29
C GLY A 205 2.74 6.91 10.58
N TYR A 206 3.64 6.77 9.60
CA TYR A 206 5.07 7.02 9.78
C TYR A 206 5.61 8.20 8.96
N ASN A 207 4.83 8.83 8.07
CA ASN A 207 5.30 9.92 7.19
C ASN A 207 6.65 9.61 6.50
N SER A 208 6.95 8.32 6.27
CA SER A 208 8.29 7.84 5.97
C SER A 208 8.46 7.30 4.54
N ILE A 209 7.53 7.62 3.65
CA ILE A 209 7.61 7.19 2.25
C ILE A 209 7.86 8.42 1.37
N GLU A 210 9.01 8.39 0.70
CA GLU A 210 9.44 9.35 -0.32
C GLU A 210 8.37 9.44 -1.42
N ALA A 211 8.12 10.65 -1.93
CA ALA A 211 6.97 10.95 -2.80
C ALA A 211 6.87 10.07 -4.07
N GLU A 212 7.96 9.42 -4.48
CA GLU A 212 8.05 8.57 -5.69
C GLU A 212 7.38 7.19 -5.52
N ASP A 213 7.34 6.62 -4.31
CA ASP A 213 6.72 5.29 -4.06
C ASP A 213 5.19 5.36 -3.89
N TRP A 214 4.63 6.57 -3.77
CA TRP A 214 3.20 6.79 -3.58
C TRP A 214 2.39 6.69 -4.88
N GLU A 215 2.96 7.08 -6.02
CA GLU A 215 2.30 7.00 -7.33
C GLU A 215 2.09 5.54 -7.75
N LEU A 216 2.94 4.62 -7.30
CA LEU A 216 2.82 3.19 -7.56
C LEU A 216 1.74 2.51 -6.70
N ALA A 217 1.55 2.93 -5.45
CA ALA A 217 0.59 2.33 -4.52
C ALA A 217 -0.88 2.73 -4.83
N THR A 218 -1.09 3.90 -5.43
CA THR A 218 -2.41 4.56 -5.58
C THR A 218 -3.13 4.29 -6.91
N ASN A 219 -2.60 3.41 -7.77
CA ASN A 219 -3.16 3.08 -9.10
C ASN A 219 -4.48 2.27 -9.09
N GLY A 220 -5.23 2.24 -7.99
CA GLY A 220 -6.58 1.65 -7.91
C GLY A 220 -7.66 2.74 -7.70
N GLU A 221 -8.51 2.96 -8.72
CA GLU A 221 -9.40 4.13 -8.86
C GLU A 221 -10.27 4.47 -7.63
N GLU A 222 -10.80 3.48 -6.90
CA GLU A 222 -11.68 3.73 -5.74
C GLU A 222 -10.92 3.98 -4.44
N MET A 223 -9.79 3.30 -4.25
CA MET A 223 -8.95 3.42 -3.04
C MET A 223 -8.12 4.71 -3.10
N SER A 224 -7.68 5.10 -4.30
CA SER A 224 -7.00 6.37 -4.60
C SER A 224 -7.75 7.61 -4.08
N LYS A 225 -9.10 7.60 -4.13
CA LYS A 225 -9.92 8.73 -3.68
C LYS A 225 -9.95 8.87 -2.15
N LEU A 226 -10.03 7.75 -1.42
CA LEU A 226 -9.99 7.77 0.04
C LEU A 226 -8.57 8.11 0.52
N GLU A 227 -7.56 7.59 -0.16
CA GLU A 227 -6.14 7.86 0.09
C GLU A 227 -5.80 9.35 -0.09
N ALA A 228 -6.24 9.95 -1.21
CA ALA A 228 -6.06 11.37 -1.47
C ALA A 228 -6.76 12.25 -0.41
N LEU A 229 -7.95 11.86 0.04
CA LEU A 229 -8.69 12.58 1.10
C LEU A 229 -8.00 12.48 2.46
N LEU A 230 -7.44 11.32 2.80
CA LEU A 230 -6.70 11.15 4.07
C LEU A 230 -5.40 11.95 4.06
N LEU A 231 -4.69 12.00 2.94
CA LEU A 231 -3.48 12.81 2.79
C LEU A 231 -3.78 14.32 2.82
N ASP A 232 -4.81 14.78 2.10
CA ASP A 232 -5.22 16.18 2.12
C ASP A 232 -5.63 16.60 3.55
N LYS A 233 -6.33 15.72 4.28
CA LYS A 233 -6.68 15.96 5.68
C LYS A 233 -5.44 15.98 6.58
N ASN A 234 -4.48 15.08 6.39
CA ASN A 234 -3.25 15.06 7.18
C ASN A 234 -2.41 16.33 6.94
N ARG A 235 -2.18 16.70 5.67
CA ARG A 235 -1.49 17.95 5.30
C ARG A 235 -2.20 19.20 5.84
N LYS A 236 -3.53 19.23 5.81
CA LYS A 236 -4.32 20.32 6.42
C LYS A 236 -4.14 20.37 7.93
N MET A 237 -4.19 19.23 8.62
CA MET A 237 -3.96 19.15 10.07
C MET A 237 -2.53 19.58 10.44
N GLU A 238 -1.53 19.19 9.65
CA GLU A 238 -0.14 19.65 9.82
C GLU A 238 0.00 21.16 9.59
N HIS A 239 -0.67 21.69 8.56
CA HIS A 239 -0.68 23.12 8.30
C HIS A 239 -1.38 23.91 9.42
N GLU A 240 -2.50 23.43 9.93
CA GLU A 240 -3.19 24.01 11.08
C GLU A 240 -2.32 23.95 12.34
N LEU A 241 -1.62 22.82 12.58
CA LEU A 241 -0.67 22.70 13.69
C LEU A 241 0.49 23.69 13.58
N THR A 242 1.07 23.86 12.39
CA THR A 242 2.17 24.82 12.18
C THR A 242 1.68 26.26 12.34
N GLN A 243 0.51 26.61 11.80
CA GLN A 243 -0.10 27.92 12.02
C GLN A 243 -0.39 28.19 13.49
N LEU A 244 -0.93 27.22 14.23
CA LEU A 244 -1.18 27.36 15.66
C LEU A 244 0.13 27.52 16.44
N LYS A 245 1.19 26.79 16.09
CA LYS A 245 2.53 26.97 16.69
C LYS A 245 3.07 28.38 16.45
N VAL A 246 2.95 28.91 15.23
CA VAL A 246 3.36 30.29 14.92
C VAL A 246 2.55 31.30 15.74
N LYS A 247 1.21 31.16 15.78
CA LYS A 247 0.34 32.03 16.60
C LYS A 247 0.70 31.97 18.08
N ILE A 248 1.04 30.79 18.60
CA ILE A 248 1.51 30.64 20.00
C ILE A 248 2.83 31.39 20.19
N SER A 249 3.77 31.28 19.26
CA SER A 249 5.05 32.00 19.35
C SER A 249 4.88 33.52 19.30
N GLU A 250 4.00 34.04 18.43
CA GLU A 250 3.67 35.47 18.34
C GLU A 250 2.96 35.97 19.61
N LYS A 251 2.02 35.19 20.16
CA LYS A 251 1.35 35.55 21.42
C LYS A 251 2.32 35.51 22.59
N SER A 252 3.26 34.57 22.61
CA SER A 252 4.31 34.49 23.62
C SER A 252 5.27 35.68 23.54
N SER A 253 5.65 36.13 22.34
CA SER A 253 6.52 37.31 22.18
C SER A 253 5.80 38.60 22.62
N LEU A 254 4.52 38.74 22.27
CA LEU A 254 3.71 39.88 22.73
C LEU A 254 3.52 39.89 24.25
N LEU A 255 3.36 38.71 24.86
CA LEU A 255 3.30 38.58 26.31
C LEU A 255 4.62 39.01 26.95
N GLU A 256 5.76 38.54 26.44
CA GLU A 256 7.09 38.92 26.94
C GLU A 256 7.34 40.43 26.81
N GLU A 257 6.93 41.05 25.71
CA GLU A 257 7.01 42.52 25.53
C GLU A 257 6.11 43.28 26.51
N ALA A 258 4.90 42.78 26.78
CA ALA A 258 3.99 43.38 27.75
C ALA A 258 4.55 43.24 29.18
N GLU A 259 5.10 42.08 29.53
CA GLU A 259 5.78 41.84 30.81
C GLU A 259 6.99 42.76 30.99
N LYS A 260 7.81 42.96 29.94
CA LYS A 260 8.91 43.94 29.95
C LYS A 260 8.41 45.35 30.21
N LYS A 261 7.35 45.79 29.53
CA LYS A 261 6.75 47.12 29.75
C LYS A 261 6.19 47.27 31.17
N ILE A 262 5.57 46.22 31.70
CA ILE A 262 5.10 46.22 33.10
C ILE A 262 6.30 46.38 34.03
N ALA A 263 7.38 45.62 33.85
CA ALA A 263 8.59 45.71 34.67
C ALA A 263 9.24 47.10 34.61
N GLU A 264 9.30 47.72 33.42
CA GLU A 264 9.78 49.09 33.24
C GLU A 264 8.89 50.12 33.96
N LEU A 265 7.57 49.98 33.83
CA LEU A 265 6.63 50.87 34.51
C LEU A 265 6.66 50.69 36.02
N THR A 266 6.78 49.47 36.54
CA THR A 266 6.93 49.21 37.98
C THR A 266 8.24 49.79 38.50
N SER A 267 9.35 49.67 37.75
CA SER A 267 10.62 50.31 38.13
C SER A 267 10.51 51.84 38.17
N LYS A 268 9.83 52.46 37.20
CA LYS A 268 9.55 53.91 37.22
C LYS A 268 8.68 54.31 38.40
N VAL A 269 7.67 53.50 38.74
CA VAL A 269 6.83 53.75 39.92
C VAL A 269 7.65 53.65 41.21
N GLU A 270 8.53 52.67 41.34
CA GLU A 270 9.45 52.56 42.48
C GLU A 270 10.42 53.75 42.57
N GLU A 271 10.96 54.21 41.44
CA GLU A 271 11.81 55.40 41.38
C GLU A 271 11.04 56.65 41.80
N GLN A 272 9.82 56.83 41.31
CA GLN A 272 8.93 57.93 41.69
C GLN A 272 8.57 57.85 43.18
N GLN A 273 8.22 56.67 43.71
CA GLN A 273 7.96 56.49 45.14
C GLN A 273 9.19 56.84 45.99
N LYS A 274 10.39 56.42 45.59
CA LYS A 274 11.64 56.81 46.26
C LYS A 274 11.90 58.32 46.19
N LEU A 275 11.60 58.96 45.07
CA LEU A 275 11.73 60.41 44.92
C LEU A 275 10.73 61.14 45.81
N ILE A 276 9.46 60.71 45.83
CA ILE A 276 8.42 61.26 46.70
C ILE A 276 8.85 61.14 48.17
N LEU A 277 9.30 59.96 48.61
CA LEU A 277 9.81 59.77 49.98
C LEU A 277 10.97 60.70 50.33
N LYS A 278 11.89 60.96 49.40
CA LYS A 278 12.97 61.94 49.60
C LYS A 278 12.44 63.35 49.71
N LEU A 279 11.50 63.74 48.82
CA LEU A 279 10.87 65.05 48.85
C LEU A 279 10.05 65.25 50.13
N GLU A 280 9.35 64.22 50.60
CA GLU A 280 8.63 64.23 51.88
C GLU A 280 9.59 64.40 53.06
N ASP A 281 10.71 63.68 53.09
CA ASP A 281 11.75 63.83 54.13
C ASP A 281 12.40 65.23 54.08
N ASP A 282 12.64 65.77 52.88
CA ASP A 282 13.16 67.13 52.68
C ASP A 282 12.13 68.20 53.10
N ILE A 283 10.83 67.99 52.84
CA ILE A 283 9.74 68.83 53.33
C ILE A 283 9.66 68.74 54.85
N LEU A 284 9.73 67.56 55.45
CA LEU A 284 9.72 67.40 56.91
C LEU A 284 10.91 68.14 57.55
N LYS A 285 12.11 68.04 56.96
CA LYS A 285 13.29 68.81 57.38
C LYS A 285 13.09 70.33 57.19
N GLY A 286 12.51 70.77 56.08
CA GLY A 286 12.21 72.18 55.79
C GLY A 286 11.11 72.78 56.69
N CYS A 287 10.08 71.99 57.01
CA CYS A 287 8.97 72.36 57.90
C CYS A 287 9.42 72.46 59.36
N SER A 288 10.40 71.67 59.80
CA SER A 288 11.04 71.87 61.10
C SER A 288 11.75 73.24 61.24
N SER A 289 12.05 73.91 60.11
CA SER A 289 12.63 75.25 60.08
C SER A 289 11.58 76.38 59.91
N THR A 290 10.33 76.05 59.58
CA THR A 290 9.25 77.02 59.29
C THR A 290 8.05 76.92 60.24
N ASP A 291 8.26 76.38 61.43
CA ASP A 291 7.25 76.30 62.51
C ASP A 291 6.90 77.66 63.17
N ARG A 292 6.98 78.76 62.39
CA ARG A 292 6.52 80.10 62.80
C ARG A 292 5.65 80.84 61.77
N ARG A 293 5.24 80.26 60.62
CA ARG A 293 4.48 81.05 59.61
C ARG A 293 3.41 80.32 58.79
N SER A 294 2.81 79.22 59.25
CA SER A 294 1.78 78.52 58.46
C SER A 294 0.48 78.32 59.23
N SER A 295 -0.27 79.41 59.41
CA SER A 295 -1.65 79.37 59.95
C SER A 295 -2.66 80.20 59.15
N LEU A 296 -2.39 80.57 57.88
CA LEU A 296 -3.23 81.56 57.17
C LEU A 296 -3.72 81.21 55.76
N LEU A 297 -3.66 79.97 55.29
CA LEU A 297 -4.11 79.67 53.91
C LEU A 297 -4.88 78.35 53.81
N ASN A 298 -6.10 78.34 54.35
CA ASN A 298 -7.18 77.43 53.93
C ASN A 298 -8.37 78.31 53.51
N GLY A 299 -8.66 78.36 52.20
CA GLY A 299 -9.80 79.09 51.64
C GLY A 299 -10.03 78.67 50.20
N TRP A 300 -10.99 77.77 50.00
CA TRP A 300 -11.51 77.35 48.70
C TRP A 300 -12.58 78.35 48.17
N ASP A 301 -12.87 78.21 46.86
CA ASP A 301 -14.01 78.70 46.04
C ASP A 301 -13.96 80.09 45.37
N LEU A 302 -13.99 80.10 44.01
CA LEU A 302 -15.07 80.72 43.19
C LEU A 302 -14.93 80.53 41.63
N GLN A 303 -15.97 79.92 41.02
CA GLN A 303 -16.67 80.14 39.71
C GLN A 303 -16.02 80.22 38.31
N GLU A 304 -16.51 79.32 37.42
CA GLU A 304 -17.34 79.50 36.20
C GLU A 304 -17.21 80.70 35.21
N ILE A 305 -17.55 80.40 33.93
CA ILE A 305 -17.80 81.23 32.70
C ILE A 305 -16.71 81.05 31.63
N GLY A 306 -16.95 80.69 30.36
CA GLY A 306 -18.15 80.70 29.52
C GLY A 306 -17.95 81.58 28.27
N SER A 307 -17.64 80.94 27.13
CA SER A 307 -17.96 81.34 25.74
C SER A 307 -17.48 82.66 25.07
N ASN A 308 -16.98 82.47 23.85
CA ASN A 308 -17.18 83.22 22.59
C ASN A 308 -16.16 84.25 22.03
N GLU A 309 -15.69 83.91 20.82
CA GLU A 309 -15.50 84.71 19.58
C GLU A 309 -14.38 85.75 19.38
N VAL A 310 -13.51 85.41 18.39
CA VAL A 310 -13.05 86.20 17.21
C VAL A 310 -12.81 87.71 17.36
N SER A 311 -11.57 88.17 17.12
CA SER A 311 -11.21 89.10 16.02
C SER A 311 -9.77 89.67 16.15
N GLU A 312 -8.97 89.44 15.11
CA GLU A 312 -8.04 90.34 14.39
C GLU A 312 -7.39 91.57 15.09
N GLY A 313 -6.05 91.67 15.03
CA GLY A 313 -5.33 92.96 15.03
C GLY A 313 -4.00 93.09 15.80
N THR A 314 -2.87 93.01 15.08
CA THR A 314 -1.63 93.85 15.20
C THR A 314 -0.89 94.06 16.55
N ASP A 315 0.28 93.40 16.66
CA ASP A 315 1.65 93.88 17.05
C ASP A 315 1.92 94.66 18.38
N PRO A 316 3.18 94.77 18.86
CA PRO A 316 3.98 93.79 19.58
C PRO A 316 4.25 94.18 21.07
N ARG A 317 4.74 93.21 21.85
CA ARG A 317 5.31 93.33 23.22
C ARG A 317 4.30 93.59 24.35
N ASN A 318 3.78 92.50 24.90
CA ASN A 318 3.75 92.22 26.33
C ASN A 318 3.24 90.78 26.53
N SER A 319 4.03 89.96 27.23
CA SER A 319 3.67 88.59 27.62
C SER A 319 2.42 88.63 28.50
N SER A 320 1.30 88.23 27.92
CA SER A 320 -0.03 88.20 28.50
C SER A 320 -0.64 86.80 28.24
N PRO A 321 -1.69 86.37 28.99
CA PRO A 321 -2.21 84.99 29.02
C PRO A 321 -2.75 84.43 27.68
N ASP A 322 -2.74 85.22 26.61
CA ASP A 322 -3.02 84.78 25.23
C ASP A 322 -2.02 83.76 24.69
N GLN A 323 -0.78 83.74 25.20
CA GLN A 323 0.23 82.77 24.74
C GLN A 323 -0.12 81.33 25.15
N ASP A 324 -0.78 81.14 26.30
CA ASP A 324 -1.24 79.82 26.76
C ASP A 324 -2.50 79.37 26.03
N GLN A 325 -3.40 80.29 25.68
CA GLN A 325 -4.55 79.98 24.80
C GLN A 325 -4.09 79.63 23.38
N SER A 326 -3.08 80.34 22.85
CA SER A 326 -2.44 80.01 21.56
C SER A 326 -1.72 78.65 21.61
N SER A 327 -1.09 78.31 22.73
CA SER A 327 -0.46 77.00 22.97
C SER A 327 -1.50 75.87 23.02
N MET A 328 -2.60 76.06 23.75
CA MET A 328 -3.70 75.10 23.82
C MET A 328 -4.39 74.90 22.46
N LEU A 329 -4.65 75.99 21.72
CA LEU A 329 -5.18 75.92 20.36
C LEU A 329 -4.23 75.19 19.40
N LYS A 330 -2.91 75.37 19.51
CA LYS A 330 -1.92 74.59 18.75
C LYS A 330 -1.97 73.10 19.10
N VAL A 331 -2.14 72.75 20.37
CA VAL A 331 -2.28 71.34 20.79
C VAL A 331 -3.58 70.74 20.23
N ILE A 332 -4.70 71.47 20.27
CA ILE A 332 -5.98 71.02 19.70
C ILE A 332 -5.88 70.88 18.18
N CYS A 333 -5.23 71.82 17.48
CA CYS A 333 -4.97 71.72 16.05
C CYS A 333 -4.10 70.49 15.72
N ASN A 334 -3.03 70.25 16.48
CA ASN A 334 -2.18 69.08 16.29
C ASN A 334 -2.92 67.76 16.56
N GLN A 335 -3.76 67.71 17.60
CA GLN A 335 -4.60 66.54 17.87
C GLN A 335 -5.60 66.31 16.74
N ARG A 336 -6.31 67.36 16.29
CA ARG A 336 -7.22 67.31 15.14
C ARG A 336 -6.51 66.82 13.87
N ASP A 337 -5.31 67.31 13.62
CA ASP A 337 -4.55 66.95 12.42
C ASP A 337 -4.04 65.50 12.51
N ARG A 338 -3.68 65.01 13.70
CA ARG A 338 -3.43 63.57 13.93
C ARG A 338 -4.66 62.72 13.69
N PHE A 339 -5.83 63.14 14.19
CA PHE A 339 -7.08 62.42 13.94
C PHE A 339 -7.45 62.41 12.46
N ARG A 340 -7.24 63.52 11.74
CA ARG A 340 -7.44 63.58 10.28
C ARG A 340 -6.48 62.68 9.52
N THR A 341 -5.22 62.59 9.93
CA THR A 341 -4.26 61.67 9.32
C THR A 341 -4.64 60.22 9.57
N ARG A 342 -4.99 59.86 10.82
CA ARG A 342 -5.48 58.50 11.13
C ARG A 342 -6.76 58.16 10.38
N LEU A 343 -7.68 59.12 10.23
CA LEU A 343 -8.91 58.93 9.45
C LEU A 343 -8.58 58.65 7.98
N ARG A 344 -7.70 59.44 7.35
CA ARG A 344 -7.24 59.20 5.97
C ARG A 344 -6.57 57.85 5.80
N GLU A 345 -5.69 57.45 6.72
CA GLU A 345 -5.05 56.13 6.70
C GLU A 345 -6.09 55.01 6.77
N THR A 346 -7.07 55.11 7.69
CA THR A 346 -8.15 54.11 7.78
C THR A 346 -9.06 54.09 6.55
N GLU A 347 -9.31 55.23 5.92
CA GLU A 347 -10.07 55.32 4.67
C GLU A 347 -9.31 54.71 3.50
N GLU A 348 -7.98 54.89 3.43
CA GLU A 348 -7.13 54.24 2.44
C GLU A 348 -7.06 52.72 2.66
N GLU A 349 -6.91 52.27 3.89
CA GLU A 349 -6.96 50.83 4.22
C GLU A 349 -8.32 50.23 3.85
N LEU A 350 -9.42 50.93 4.13
CA LEU A 350 -10.75 50.52 3.73
C LEU A 350 -10.88 50.45 2.20
N ARG A 351 -10.29 51.40 1.46
CA ARG A 351 -10.27 51.38 0.00
C ARG A 351 -9.48 50.18 -0.54
N ARG A 352 -8.28 49.94 0.00
CA ARG A 352 -7.44 48.78 -0.36
C ARG A 352 -8.14 47.46 -0.06
N LEU A 353 -8.88 47.38 1.06
CA LEU A 353 -9.63 46.18 1.43
C LEU A 353 -10.82 45.94 0.49
N LYS A 354 -11.53 47.01 0.09
CA LYS A 354 -12.61 46.93 -0.91
C LYS A 354 -12.09 46.47 -2.27
N GLU A 355 -10.97 47.01 -2.74
CA GLU A 355 -10.33 46.58 -4.00
C GLU A 355 -9.93 45.09 -3.94
N LYS A 356 -9.34 44.64 -2.83
CA LYS A 356 -9.03 43.20 -2.64
C LYS A 356 -10.29 42.33 -2.62
N TYR A 357 -11.36 42.80 -1.99
CA TYR A 357 -12.63 42.09 -1.96
C TYR A 357 -13.24 41.96 -3.35
N GLU A 358 -13.23 43.02 -4.16
CA GLU A 358 -13.70 43.01 -5.54
C GLU A 358 -12.87 42.06 -6.43
N MET A 359 -11.54 42.09 -6.29
CA MET A 359 -10.65 41.15 -6.99
C MET A 359 -10.93 39.69 -6.63
N LEU A 360 -11.04 39.38 -5.33
CA LEU A 360 -11.39 38.04 -4.86
C LEU A 360 -12.78 37.60 -5.32
N ALA A 361 -13.75 38.51 -5.39
CA ALA A 361 -15.08 38.21 -5.90
C ALA A 361 -15.05 37.82 -7.39
N VAL A 362 -14.23 38.50 -8.20
CA VAL A 362 -14.03 38.16 -9.61
C VAL A 362 -13.32 36.81 -9.77
N GLU A 363 -12.28 36.54 -8.99
CA GLU A 363 -11.59 35.24 -8.99
C GLU A 363 -12.51 34.09 -8.56
N LEU A 364 -13.36 34.34 -7.56
CA LEU A 364 -14.36 33.38 -7.10
C LEU A 364 -15.40 33.07 -8.18
N GLU A 365 -15.86 34.07 -8.93
CA GLU A 365 -16.79 33.84 -10.02
C GLU A 365 -16.13 33.14 -11.22
N LYS A 366 -14.87 33.48 -11.51
CA LYS A 366 -14.08 32.79 -12.55
C LYS A 366 -13.86 31.33 -12.21
N THR A 367 -13.45 31.02 -10.97
CA THR A 367 -13.27 29.63 -10.53
C THR A 367 -14.57 28.84 -10.52
N LYS A 368 -15.70 29.45 -10.13
CA LYS A 368 -17.02 28.83 -10.29
C LYS A 368 -17.36 28.53 -11.74
N ALA A 369 -17.11 29.46 -12.67
CA ALA A 369 -17.35 29.25 -14.09
C ALA A 369 -16.48 28.11 -14.66
N ASP A 370 -15.18 28.09 -14.31
CA ASP A 370 -14.25 27.03 -14.71
C ASP A 370 -14.67 25.66 -14.15
N ASN A 371 -15.13 25.65 -12.89
CA ASN A 371 -15.62 24.45 -12.23
C ASN A 371 -16.89 23.88 -12.91
N VAL A 372 -17.84 24.74 -13.30
CA VAL A 372 -19.01 24.35 -14.09
C VAL A 372 -18.60 23.79 -15.46
N GLN A 373 -17.63 24.40 -16.14
CA GLN A 373 -17.11 23.90 -17.41
C GLN A 373 -16.43 22.52 -17.26
N LEU A 374 -15.66 22.32 -16.19
CA LEU A 374 -15.04 21.03 -15.88
C LEU A 374 -16.09 19.95 -15.59
N TYR A 375 -17.12 20.27 -14.82
CA TYR A 375 -18.24 19.35 -14.61
C TYR A 375 -18.94 18.99 -15.93
N GLY A 376 -19.14 19.95 -16.83
CA GLY A 376 -19.66 19.68 -18.17
C GLY A 376 -18.78 18.74 -18.99
N LYS A 377 -17.45 18.96 -18.98
CA LYS A 377 -16.48 18.09 -19.66
C LYS A 377 -16.44 16.68 -19.07
N ILE A 378 -16.43 16.56 -17.75
CA ILE A 378 -16.44 15.26 -17.05
C ILE A 378 -17.72 14.50 -17.39
N ARG A 379 -18.88 15.16 -17.32
CA ARG A 379 -20.16 14.54 -17.70
C ARG A 379 -20.13 14.09 -19.16
N TYR A 380 -19.64 14.92 -20.09
CA TYR A 380 -19.54 14.53 -21.50
C TYR A 380 -18.64 13.29 -21.70
N VAL A 381 -17.51 13.21 -21.01
CA VAL A 381 -16.62 12.04 -21.06
C VAL A 381 -17.27 10.80 -20.44
N GLN A 382 -18.02 10.96 -19.34
CA GLN A 382 -18.78 9.88 -18.71
C GLN A 382 -19.93 9.38 -19.59
N ASP A 383 -20.68 10.29 -20.21
CA ASP A 383 -21.76 9.92 -21.14
C ASP A 383 -21.18 9.20 -22.38
N TYR A 384 -20.06 9.68 -22.91
CA TYR A 384 -19.37 9.04 -24.04
C TYR A 384 -18.77 7.67 -23.69
N SER A 385 -18.22 7.49 -22.48
CA SER A 385 -17.71 6.19 -22.03
C SER A 385 -18.87 5.21 -21.80
N HIS A 386 -19.99 5.65 -21.22
CA HIS A 386 -21.21 4.86 -21.10
C HIS A 386 -21.78 4.46 -22.47
N GLU A 387 -21.84 5.36 -23.46
CA GLU A 387 -22.33 5.06 -24.81
C GLU A 387 -21.45 4.04 -25.55
N LYS A 388 -20.13 4.10 -25.36
CA LYS A 388 -19.18 3.09 -25.88
C LYS A 388 -19.36 1.71 -25.23
N ILE A 389 -19.68 1.65 -23.95
CA ILE A 389 -19.90 0.38 -23.23
C ILE A 389 -21.22 -0.26 -23.70
N VAL A 390 -22.28 0.53 -23.91
CA VAL A 390 -23.56 0.02 -24.44
C VAL A 390 -23.43 -0.46 -25.89
N SER A 391 -22.60 0.19 -26.70
CA SER A 391 -22.34 -0.19 -28.10
C SER A 391 -21.48 -1.46 -28.27
N ARG A 392 -20.87 -1.98 -27.19
CA ARG A 392 -20.00 -3.16 -27.18
C ARG A 392 -20.60 -4.38 -26.45
N GLY A 393 -21.93 -4.49 -26.42
CA GLY A 393 -22.59 -5.73 -26.02
C GLY A 393 -22.19 -6.92 -26.91
N PRO A 394 -22.10 -8.16 -26.38
CA PRO A 394 -21.45 -9.26 -27.06
C PRO A 394 -22.26 -9.71 -28.27
N LYS A 395 -21.63 -9.71 -29.45
CA LYS A 395 -22.13 -10.51 -30.57
C LYS A 395 -22.01 -11.98 -30.16
N LYS A 396 -23.17 -12.61 -29.90
CA LYS A 396 -23.28 -14.07 -29.78
C LYS A 396 -22.67 -14.69 -31.04
N VAL A 397 -21.68 -15.55 -30.86
CA VAL A 397 -21.28 -16.60 -31.81
C VAL A 397 -21.49 -17.92 -31.09
#